data_AF-A0A939UPU9-F1
#
_entry.id   AF-A0A939UPU9-F1
#
_cell.length_a   1.000
_cell.length_b   1.000
_cell.length_c   1.000
_cell.angle_alpha   90.00
_cell.angle_beta   90.00
_cell.angle_gamma   90.00
#
_symmetry.space_group_name_H-M   'P 1'
#
loop_
_entity.id
_entity.type
_entity.pdbx_description
1 polymer ?
#
loop_
_entity_poly.entity_id
_entity_poly.type
_entity_poly.pdbx_seq_one_letter_code
_entity_poly.pdbx_strand_id
1 'polypeptide(L)'
;MKTVVKVLLAILCLLAVLLAAGALWLRVMHRTQAVSAAHGVKIPVVRDPGIAEADMERMNKQCAEEAVENNYAKYLPDVRVAEMQIFDVEKTGTEAAAYVILAAEEFVSFGGKAYSMSGVSGEAIVRYTLPDKKLTEIEWSEDGAGHEKWVRKHFTKKALAERDVWVKGEGGGRTRLGQKLDQKAEKLLGVPVEQENLLMIDLDKGTYEIIETIESGDTPETYKFDTKVLDKGTLTKKD
;
A
#
# COMPACT_ATOMS: atom_id res chain seq x y z
N MET A 1 -7.74 6.80 -40.78
CA MET A 1 -7.36 5.58 -40.02
C MET A 1 -5.96 5.65 -39.41
N LYS A 2 -4.88 5.91 -40.16
CA LYS A 2 -3.50 5.91 -39.63
C LYS A 2 -3.21 6.96 -38.53
N THR A 3 -3.90 8.09 -38.54
CA THR A 3 -3.70 9.18 -37.57
C THR A 3 -4.35 8.90 -36.22
N VAL A 4 -5.54 8.28 -36.21
CA VAL A 4 -6.28 7.95 -34.98
C VAL A 4 -5.56 6.87 -34.18
N VAL A 5 -4.98 5.87 -34.86
CA VAL A 5 -4.19 4.80 -34.22
C VAL A 5 -2.93 5.35 -33.54
N LYS A 6 -2.28 6.37 -34.12
CA LYS A 6 -1.09 7.00 -33.53
C LYS A 6 -1.41 7.81 -32.28
N VAL A 7 -2.56 8.49 -32.25
CA VAL A 7 -3.01 9.27 -31.08
C VAL A 7 -3.39 8.35 -29.92
N LEU A 8 -4.09 7.26 -30.19
CA LEU A 8 -4.40 6.24 -29.18
C LEU A 8 -3.14 5.56 -28.61
N LEU A 9 -2.17 5.24 -29.46
CA LEU A 9 -0.90 4.66 -29.01
C LEU A 9 -0.10 5.64 -28.14
N ALA A 10 -0.10 6.93 -28.49
CA ALA A 10 0.56 7.97 -27.70
C ALA A 10 -0.10 8.17 -26.32
N ILE A 11 -1.44 8.11 -26.24
CA ILE A 11 -2.17 8.20 -24.97
C ILE A 11 -1.91 6.98 -24.09
N LEU A 12 -1.89 5.77 -24.66
CA LEU A 12 -1.54 4.53 -23.96
C LEU A 12 -0.10 4.56 -23.43
N CYS A 13 0.86 5.06 -24.21
CA CYS A 13 2.23 5.25 -23.74
C CYS A 13 2.32 6.30 -22.63
N LEU A 14 1.55 7.39 -22.70
CA LEU A 14 1.52 8.40 -21.64
C LEU A 14 0.95 7.85 -20.33
N LEU A 15 -0.12 7.04 -20.41
CA LEU A 15 -0.72 6.37 -19.25
C LEU A 15 0.23 5.34 -18.64
N ALA A 16 0.95 4.56 -19.45
CA ALA A 16 1.96 3.63 -18.96
C ALA A 16 3.13 4.35 -18.27
N VAL A 17 3.56 5.50 -18.78
CA VAL A 17 4.60 6.34 -18.15
C VAL A 17 4.09 6.96 -16.84
N LEU A 18 2.83 7.38 -16.76
CA LEU A 18 2.22 7.92 -15.54
C LEU A 18 2.02 6.83 -14.47
N LEU A 19 1.63 5.62 -14.85
CA LEU A 19 1.53 4.45 -13.95
C LEU A 19 2.91 4.01 -13.46
N ALA A 20 3.92 3.98 -14.35
CA ALA A 20 5.29 3.72 -13.97
C ALA A 20 5.86 4.80 -13.05
N ALA A 21 5.52 6.07 -13.28
CA ALA A 21 5.90 7.18 -12.41
C ALA A 21 5.20 7.12 -11.04
N GLY A 22 3.94 6.68 -10.97
CA GLY A 22 3.23 6.45 -9.72
C GLY A 22 3.83 5.30 -8.90
N ALA A 23 4.11 4.16 -9.55
CA ALA A 23 4.80 3.02 -8.92
C ALA A 23 6.23 3.37 -8.48
N LEU A 24 6.94 4.17 -9.27
CA LEU A 24 8.26 4.70 -8.94
C LEU A 24 8.21 5.67 -7.75
N TRP A 25 7.18 6.51 -7.65
CA TRP A 25 7.00 7.44 -6.54
C TRP A 25 6.68 6.71 -5.22
N LEU A 26 5.82 5.68 -5.27
CA LEU A 26 5.60 4.76 -4.15
C LEU A 26 6.91 4.07 -3.72
N ARG A 27 7.77 3.66 -4.67
CA ARG A 27 9.07 3.01 -4.36
C ARG A 27 10.17 3.93 -3.85
N VAL A 28 10.31 5.15 -4.35
CA VAL A 28 11.21 6.17 -3.79
C VAL A 28 10.79 6.49 -2.35
N MET A 29 9.48 6.51 -2.10
CA MET A 29 8.93 6.60 -0.74
C MET A 29 9.21 5.36 0.11
N HIS A 30 9.37 4.16 -0.46
CA HIS A 30 9.77 2.93 0.24
C HIS A 30 11.30 2.78 0.44
N ARG A 31 12.16 3.32 -0.42
CA ARG A 31 13.62 3.18 -0.28
C ARG A 31 14.27 4.18 0.69
N THR A 32 13.70 5.36 0.85
CA THR A 32 14.03 6.24 1.99
C THR A 32 13.76 5.58 3.35
N GLN A 33 12.97 4.49 3.36
CA GLN A 33 12.59 3.74 4.54
C GLN A 33 13.58 2.62 4.92
N ALA A 34 14.35 2.10 3.95
CA ALA A 34 15.30 1.00 4.18
C ALA A 34 16.58 1.45 4.92
N VAL A 35 16.96 2.72 4.83
CA VAL A 35 18.18 3.25 5.48
C VAL A 35 18.02 3.41 7.01
N SER A 36 16.78 3.37 7.53
CA SER A 36 16.49 3.58 8.96
C SER A 36 16.45 2.29 9.81
N ALA A 37 16.51 1.09 9.20
CA ALA A 37 16.21 -0.17 9.88
C ALA A 37 17.40 -0.82 10.64
N ALA A 38 18.55 -0.16 10.74
CA ALA A 38 19.77 -0.73 11.33
C ALA A 38 19.86 -0.69 12.87
N HIS A 39 18.85 -0.16 13.58
CA HIS A 39 18.87 -0.13 15.05
C HIS A 39 17.65 -0.86 15.60
N GLY A 40 17.91 -1.93 16.37
CA GLY A 40 16.92 -2.77 17.06
C GLY A 40 16.15 -1.99 18.14
N VAL A 41 15.35 -1.03 17.73
CA VAL A 41 14.48 -0.24 18.58
C VAL A 41 13.20 -1.03 18.81
N LYS A 42 12.88 -1.32 20.07
CA LYS A 42 11.55 -1.79 20.45
C LYS A 42 10.58 -0.63 20.28
N ILE A 43 9.77 -0.67 19.22
CA ILE A 43 8.83 0.38 18.84
C ILE A 43 7.55 0.22 19.68
N PRO A 44 7.17 1.20 20.53
CA PRO A 44 5.90 1.15 21.24
C PRO A 44 4.77 1.36 20.23
N VAL A 45 3.87 0.39 20.14
CA VAL A 45 2.59 0.57 19.45
C VAL A 45 1.73 1.43 20.35
N VAL A 46 1.42 2.66 19.93
CA VAL A 46 0.33 3.42 20.55
C VAL A 46 -0.97 2.79 20.02
N ARG A 47 -1.40 1.69 20.67
CA ARG A 47 -2.73 1.12 20.46
C ARG A 47 -3.69 1.98 21.28
N ASP A 48 -4.82 2.36 20.71
CA ASP A 48 -5.96 2.76 21.55
C ASP A 48 -6.29 1.56 22.45
N PRO A 49 -6.27 1.69 23.80
CA PRO A 49 -6.58 0.59 24.72
C PRO A 49 -8.01 0.02 24.55
N GLY A 50 -8.87 0.62 23.71
CA GLY A 50 -10.27 0.24 23.54
C GLY A 50 -10.63 -0.78 22.45
N ILE A 51 -9.72 -1.20 21.57
CA ILE A 51 -10.01 -2.22 20.52
C ILE A 51 -9.16 -3.47 20.72
N ALA A 52 -9.84 -4.63 20.87
CA ALA A 52 -9.16 -5.91 21.02
C ALA A 52 -8.37 -6.28 19.75
N GLU A 53 -7.30 -7.04 19.90
CA GLU A 53 -6.44 -7.42 18.76
C GLU A 53 -7.21 -8.20 17.68
N ALA A 54 -8.09 -9.12 18.10
CA ALA A 54 -8.94 -9.87 17.18
C ALA A 54 -9.95 -8.97 16.43
N ASP A 55 -10.39 -7.87 17.04
CA ASP A 55 -11.24 -6.89 16.39
C ASP A 55 -10.46 -6.11 15.32
N MET A 56 -9.23 -5.69 15.66
CA MET A 56 -8.33 -5.03 14.71
C MET A 56 -8.02 -5.91 13.50
N GLU A 57 -7.76 -7.20 13.72
CA GLU A 57 -7.51 -8.15 12.64
C GLU A 57 -8.73 -8.30 11.71
N ARG A 58 -9.93 -8.42 12.29
CA ARG A 58 -11.19 -8.46 11.51
C ARG A 58 -11.44 -7.17 10.72
N MET A 59 -11.19 -6.01 11.33
CA MET A 59 -11.36 -4.72 10.64
C MET A 59 -10.33 -4.57 9.51
N ASN A 60 -9.05 -4.90 9.76
CA ASN A 60 -8.01 -4.89 8.73
C ASN A 60 -8.38 -5.79 7.55
N LYS A 61 -8.93 -6.98 7.79
CA LYS A 61 -9.39 -7.86 6.72
C LYS A 61 -10.48 -7.20 5.86
N GLN A 62 -11.51 -6.63 6.49
CA GLN A 62 -12.57 -5.91 5.76
C GLN A 62 -12.01 -4.72 4.98
N CYS A 63 -11.08 -3.95 5.56
CA CYS A 63 -10.43 -2.84 4.87
C CYS A 63 -9.61 -3.31 3.67
N ALA A 64 -8.88 -4.42 3.77
CA ALA A 64 -8.14 -4.98 2.65
C ALA A 64 -9.07 -5.41 1.51
N GLU A 65 -10.22 -5.99 1.86
CA GLU A 65 -11.23 -6.44 0.89
C GLU A 65 -11.90 -5.28 0.14
N GLU A 66 -12.13 -4.16 0.83
CA GLU A 66 -12.74 -2.94 0.28
C GLU A 66 -11.74 -2.06 -0.50
N ALA A 67 -10.54 -1.88 0.04
CA ALA A 67 -9.57 -0.91 -0.48
C ALA A 67 -8.77 -1.41 -1.68
N VAL A 68 -8.68 -2.74 -1.87
CA VAL A 68 -7.82 -3.34 -2.87
C VAL A 68 -8.61 -4.39 -3.67
N GLU A 69 -8.60 -4.23 -4.98
CA GLU A 69 -9.17 -5.22 -5.89
C GLU A 69 -8.37 -6.53 -5.85
N ASN A 70 -9.00 -7.65 -6.22
CA ASN A 70 -8.31 -8.91 -6.38
C ASN A 70 -8.13 -9.21 -7.87
N ASN A 71 -7.10 -8.63 -8.47
CA ASN A 71 -6.90 -8.64 -9.91
C ASN A 71 -6.08 -9.84 -10.39
N TYR A 72 -5.22 -10.40 -9.53
CA TYR A 72 -4.23 -11.40 -9.94
C TYR A 72 -4.57 -12.84 -9.52
N ALA A 73 -5.60 -13.06 -8.68
CA ALA A 73 -6.03 -14.40 -8.23
C ALA A 73 -6.21 -15.41 -9.36
N LYS A 74 -6.69 -14.94 -10.53
CA LYS A 74 -6.93 -15.76 -11.73
C LYS A 74 -5.66 -16.39 -12.30
N TYR A 75 -4.48 -15.86 -12.00
CA TYR A 75 -3.20 -16.38 -12.48
C TYR A 75 -2.34 -16.94 -11.35
N LEU A 76 -2.26 -16.24 -10.22
CA LEU A 76 -1.28 -16.52 -9.16
C LEU A 76 -1.95 -16.60 -7.80
N PRO A 77 -1.46 -17.43 -6.85
CA PRO A 77 -1.91 -17.37 -5.47
C PRO A 77 -1.71 -15.95 -4.93
N ASP A 78 -2.77 -15.34 -4.41
CA ASP A 78 -2.77 -13.97 -3.94
C ASP A 78 -3.26 -13.86 -2.50
N VAL A 79 -2.90 -12.76 -1.84
CA VAL A 79 -3.51 -12.30 -0.61
C VAL A 79 -3.67 -10.79 -0.64
N ARG A 80 -4.75 -10.31 -0.05
CA ARG A 80 -4.93 -8.88 0.25
C ARG A 80 -4.74 -8.68 1.75
N VAL A 81 -3.86 -7.75 2.11
CA VAL A 81 -3.54 -7.44 3.51
C VAL A 81 -3.72 -5.97 3.76
N ALA A 82 -4.16 -5.62 4.97
CA ALA A 82 -4.16 -4.24 5.42
C ALA A 82 -3.64 -4.12 6.85
N GLU A 83 -3.17 -2.93 7.18
CA GLU A 83 -2.75 -2.53 8.50
C GLU A 83 -3.06 -1.05 8.69
N MET A 84 -3.61 -0.72 9.85
CA MET A 84 -3.88 0.66 10.23
C MET A 84 -3.21 1.02 11.55
N GLN A 85 -2.80 2.28 11.65
CA GLN A 85 -2.55 2.95 12.92
C GLN A 85 -3.76 3.84 13.23
N ILE A 86 -4.40 3.58 14.37
CA ILE A 86 -5.52 4.39 14.85
C ILE A 86 -4.98 5.52 15.73
N PHE A 87 -5.45 6.75 15.49
CA PHE A 87 -5.11 7.93 16.27
C PHE A 87 -6.22 8.29 17.27
N ASP A 88 -7.47 8.06 16.90
CA ASP A 88 -8.62 8.30 17.77
C ASP A 88 -9.84 7.50 17.28
N VAL A 89 -10.84 7.34 18.17
CA VAL A 89 -12.13 6.72 17.85
C VAL A 89 -13.26 7.56 18.44
N GLU A 90 -14.20 7.99 17.60
CA GLU A 90 -15.47 8.57 18.02
C GLU A 90 -16.59 7.54 17.94
N LYS A 91 -17.54 7.58 18.88
CA LYS A 91 -18.68 6.66 18.96
C LYS A 91 -19.97 7.45 19.10
N THR A 92 -20.97 7.08 18.30
CA THR A 92 -22.31 7.68 18.33
C THR A 92 -23.34 6.56 18.28
N GLY A 93 -23.91 6.22 19.45
CA GLY A 93 -24.87 5.12 19.56
C GLY A 93 -24.25 3.78 19.13
N THR A 94 -24.77 3.21 18.03
CA THR A 94 -24.30 1.94 17.45
C THR A 94 -23.27 2.13 16.34
N GLU A 95 -22.78 3.34 16.11
CA GLU A 95 -21.81 3.66 15.07
C GLU A 95 -20.50 4.17 15.69
N ALA A 96 -19.40 3.96 14.97
CA ALA A 96 -18.09 4.46 15.34
C ALA A 96 -17.28 4.86 14.12
N ALA A 97 -16.37 5.81 14.31
CA ALA A 97 -15.41 6.29 13.33
C ALA A 97 -14.00 6.23 13.93
N ALA A 98 -13.09 5.48 13.29
CA ALA A 98 -11.68 5.48 13.63
C ALA A 98 -10.92 6.42 12.68
N TYR A 99 -10.13 7.33 13.25
CA TYR A 99 -9.25 8.24 12.52
C TYR A 99 -7.90 7.58 12.39
N VAL A 100 -7.48 7.25 11.18
CA VAL A 100 -6.38 6.34 10.96
C VAL A 100 -5.41 6.84 9.91
N ILE A 101 -4.22 6.24 9.89
CA ILE A 101 -3.50 6.00 8.65
C ILE A 101 -3.62 4.51 8.33
N LEU A 102 -4.07 4.20 7.12
CA LEU A 102 -4.36 2.86 6.63
C LEU A 102 -3.46 2.59 5.43
N ALA A 103 -2.86 1.40 5.41
CA ALA A 103 -2.20 0.86 4.24
C ALA A 103 -2.82 -0.50 3.92
N ALA A 104 -3.11 -0.74 2.64
CA ALA A 104 -3.67 -1.98 2.14
C ALA A 104 -3.03 -2.34 0.81
N GLU A 105 -2.76 -3.62 0.59
CA GLU A 105 -1.99 -4.08 -0.56
C GLU A 105 -2.31 -5.53 -0.95
N GLU A 106 -2.25 -5.81 -2.26
CA GLU A 106 -2.36 -7.13 -2.86
C GLU A 106 -0.94 -7.67 -3.12
N PHE A 107 -0.69 -8.88 -2.63
CA PHE A 107 0.53 -9.63 -2.85
C PHE A 107 0.22 -10.91 -3.62
N VAL A 108 1.13 -11.30 -4.52
CA VAL A 108 1.05 -12.58 -5.25
C VAL A 108 2.29 -13.42 -5.01
N SER A 109 2.13 -14.74 -4.96
CA SER A 109 3.24 -15.68 -4.92
C SER A 109 3.65 -16.11 -6.33
N PHE A 110 4.92 -15.89 -6.67
CA PHE A 110 5.52 -16.30 -7.94
C PHE A 110 6.99 -16.68 -7.75
N GLY A 111 7.44 -17.79 -8.36
CA GLY A 111 8.85 -18.18 -8.33
C GLY A 111 9.46 -18.38 -6.93
N GLY A 112 8.63 -18.70 -5.92
CA GLY A 112 9.08 -18.86 -4.53
C GLY A 112 9.24 -17.55 -3.74
N LYS A 113 8.71 -16.44 -4.25
CA LYS A 113 8.69 -15.12 -3.57
C LYS A 113 7.29 -14.52 -3.62
N ALA A 114 7.00 -13.61 -2.70
CA ALA A 114 5.80 -12.78 -2.73
C ALA A 114 6.12 -11.40 -3.33
N TYR A 115 5.31 -10.95 -4.30
CA TYR A 115 5.45 -9.64 -4.93
C TYR A 115 4.26 -8.78 -4.56
N SER A 116 4.52 -7.57 -4.09
CA SER A 116 3.51 -6.51 -4.02
C SER A 116 3.09 -6.11 -5.44
N MET A 117 1.79 -6.01 -5.68
CA MET A 117 1.24 -5.73 -7.01
C MET A 117 0.52 -4.39 -7.08
N SER A 118 -0.39 -4.15 -6.14
CA SER A 118 -1.15 -2.90 -6.06
C SER A 118 -1.57 -2.64 -4.63
N GLY A 119 -1.59 -1.38 -4.23
CA GLY A 119 -1.99 -0.98 -2.90
C GLY A 119 -2.34 0.49 -2.81
N VAL A 120 -2.86 0.85 -1.64
CA VAL A 120 -3.20 2.22 -1.27
C VAL A 120 -2.73 2.48 0.15
N SER A 121 -2.20 3.67 0.40
CA SER A 121 -1.79 4.08 1.74
C SER A 121 -2.04 5.56 1.95
N GLY A 122 -2.69 5.91 3.05
CA GLY A 122 -3.00 7.29 3.39
C GLY A 122 -3.79 7.43 4.67
N GLU A 123 -3.89 8.67 5.14
CA GLU A 123 -4.81 9.04 6.20
C GLU A 123 -6.26 8.85 5.74
N ALA A 124 -7.09 8.29 6.62
CA ALA A 124 -8.47 7.95 6.33
C ALA A 124 -9.35 7.98 7.58
N ILE A 125 -10.66 7.94 7.39
CA ILE A 125 -11.65 7.66 8.43
C ILE A 125 -12.30 6.32 8.11
N VAL A 126 -12.18 5.36 9.03
CA VAL A 126 -12.80 4.04 8.92
C VAL A 126 -14.07 4.04 9.75
N ARG A 127 -15.23 3.96 9.10
CA ARG A 127 -16.55 3.94 9.76
C ARG A 127 -17.07 2.51 9.88
N TYR A 128 -17.66 2.18 11.02
CA TYR A 128 -18.14 0.83 11.32
C TYR A 128 -19.27 0.81 12.34
N THR A 129 -20.07 -0.26 12.34
CA THR A 129 -21.16 -0.48 13.31
C THR A 129 -20.71 -1.31 14.52
N LEU A 130 -21.25 -1.03 15.69
CA LEU A 130 -21.07 -1.77 16.94
C LEU A 130 -22.22 -2.78 17.17
N PRO A 131 -21.99 -3.86 17.93
CA PRO A 131 -20.72 -4.26 18.55
C PRO A 131 -19.75 -4.98 17.59
N ASP A 132 -20.25 -5.44 16.44
CA ASP A 132 -19.56 -6.38 15.54
C ASP A 132 -18.39 -5.78 14.74
N LYS A 133 -18.27 -4.45 14.72
CA LYS A 133 -17.27 -3.70 13.96
C LYS A 133 -17.28 -4.03 12.48
N LYS A 134 -18.50 -4.13 11.94
CA LYS A 134 -18.73 -4.29 10.51
C LYS A 134 -18.40 -2.97 9.81
N LEU A 135 -17.48 -3.03 8.85
CA LEU A 135 -17.08 -1.89 8.03
C LEU A 135 -18.29 -1.35 7.26
N THR A 136 -18.45 -0.04 7.25
CA THR A 136 -19.47 0.65 6.45
C THR A 136 -18.85 1.52 5.36
N GLU A 137 -17.72 2.17 5.65
CA GLU A 137 -17.08 3.10 4.72
C GLU A 137 -15.60 3.32 5.08
N ILE A 138 -14.78 3.56 4.06
CA ILE A 138 -13.43 4.11 4.19
C ILE A 138 -13.40 5.46 3.46
N GLU A 139 -13.29 6.55 4.23
CA GLU A 139 -13.18 7.89 3.69
C GLU A 139 -11.70 8.29 3.62
N TRP A 140 -11.11 8.20 2.42
CA TRP A 140 -9.70 8.54 2.20
C TRP A 140 -9.49 10.05 2.16
N SER A 141 -8.35 10.49 2.72
CA SER A 141 -7.89 11.86 2.55
C SER A 141 -7.62 12.19 1.07
N GLU A 142 -7.75 13.47 0.72
CA GLU A 142 -7.33 13.96 -0.59
C GLU A 142 -5.82 13.74 -0.82
N ASP A 143 -5.43 13.50 -2.07
CA ASP A 143 -4.03 13.45 -2.47
C ASP A 143 -3.43 14.84 -2.71
N GLY A 144 -2.11 14.94 -2.58
CA GLY A 144 -1.34 16.13 -2.95
C GLY A 144 -1.65 17.35 -2.08
N ALA A 145 -1.81 18.52 -2.71
CA ALA A 145 -1.94 19.79 -2.00
C ALA A 145 -3.21 19.91 -1.14
N GLY A 146 -4.24 19.12 -1.42
CA GLY A 146 -5.49 19.08 -0.66
C GLY A 146 -5.39 18.31 0.66
N HIS A 147 -4.42 17.38 0.75
CA HIS A 147 -4.28 16.41 1.82
C HIS A 147 -4.36 17.01 3.23
N GLU A 148 -3.44 17.93 3.56
CA GLU A 148 -3.33 18.47 4.91
C GLU A 148 -4.56 19.30 5.31
N LYS A 149 -5.18 19.99 4.33
CA LYS A 149 -6.43 20.73 4.56
C LYS A 149 -7.57 19.77 4.86
N TRP A 150 -7.65 18.65 4.14
CA TRP A 150 -8.64 17.61 4.40
C TRP A 150 -8.43 17.01 5.79
N VAL A 151 -7.20 16.62 6.16
CA VAL A 151 -6.89 16.02 7.46
C VAL A 151 -7.29 16.96 8.60
N ARG A 152 -6.89 18.24 8.55
CA ARG A 152 -7.25 19.22 9.58
C ARG A 152 -8.74 19.53 9.67
N LYS A 153 -9.48 19.35 8.57
CA LYS A 153 -10.93 19.57 8.55
C LYS A 153 -11.71 18.41 9.16
N HIS A 154 -11.26 17.17 8.95
CA HIS A 154 -12.05 15.98 9.31
C HIS A 154 -11.56 15.27 10.57
N PHE A 155 -10.26 15.32 10.90
CA PHE A 155 -9.74 14.66 12.10
C PHE A 155 -10.10 15.43 13.38
N THR A 156 -10.35 14.71 14.46
CA THR A 156 -10.53 15.31 15.79
C THR A 156 -9.24 15.98 16.25
N LYS A 157 -9.33 16.93 17.21
CA LYS A 157 -8.14 17.56 17.80
C LYS A 157 -7.19 16.54 18.42
N LYS A 158 -7.74 15.48 19.04
CA LYS A 158 -6.96 14.39 19.63
C LYS A 158 -6.28 13.56 18.55
N ALA A 159 -7.00 13.16 17.50
CA ALA A 159 -6.43 12.45 16.37
C ALA A 159 -5.28 13.22 15.71
N LEU A 160 -5.45 14.53 15.51
CA LEU A 160 -4.41 15.40 14.95
C LEU A 160 -3.14 15.43 15.82
N ALA A 161 -3.29 15.54 17.13
CA ALA A 161 -2.15 15.55 18.05
C ALA A 161 -1.37 14.22 18.01
N GLU A 162 -2.08 13.09 18.04
CA GLU A 162 -1.46 11.75 17.95
C GLU A 162 -0.81 11.51 16.58
N ARG A 163 -1.49 11.90 15.49
CA ARG A 163 -0.95 11.83 14.13
C ARG A 163 0.34 12.63 13.99
N ASP A 164 0.36 13.87 14.48
CA ASP A 164 1.54 14.75 14.38
C ASP A 164 2.74 14.20 15.18
N VAL A 165 2.50 13.50 16.29
CA VAL A 165 3.54 12.76 17.04
C VAL A 165 4.03 11.57 16.22
N TRP A 166 3.10 10.78 15.68
CA TRP A 166 3.43 9.56 14.94
C TRP A 166 4.20 9.83 13.64
N VAL A 167 3.81 10.86 12.87
CA VAL A 167 4.47 11.24 11.60
C VAL A 167 5.90 11.74 11.83
N LYS A 168 6.18 12.37 12.98
CA LYS A 168 7.53 12.85 13.34
C LYS A 168 8.47 11.76 13.84
N GLY A 169 7.98 10.54 14.07
CA GLY A 169 8.80 9.44 14.58
C GLY A 169 9.81 8.90 13.56
N GLU A 170 10.88 8.27 14.06
CA GLU A 170 11.93 7.66 13.23
C GLU A 170 11.35 6.65 12.21
N GLY A 171 11.86 6.73 10.99
CA GLY A 171 11.43 5.93 9.84
C GLY A 171 10.25 6.51 9.06
N GLY A 172 9.51 7.49 9.59
CA GLY A 172 8.25 7.94 8.99
C GLY A 172 7.19 6.84 9.09
N GLY A 173 6.05 7.10 9.71
CA GLY A 173 5.18 6.00 10.10
C GLY A 173 4.64 5.12 8.94
N ARG A 174 4.62 5.62 7.68
CA ARG A 174 4.26 4.82 6.49
C ARG A 174 5.18 3.61 6.29
N THR A 175 6.47 3.75 6.60
CA THR A 175 7.45 2.64 6.64
C THR A 175 7.02 1.52 7.54
N ARG A 176 6.52 1.87 8.73
CA ARG A 176 6.17 0.90 9.77
C ARG A 176 4.95 0.08 9.35
N LEU A 177 4.02 0.68 8.60
CA LEU A 177 2.90 -0.04 8.05
C LEU A 177 3.35 -0.97 6.92
N GLY A 178 4.19 -0.50 5.99
CA GLY A 178 4.73 -1.32 4.90
C GLY A 178 5.42 -2.58 5.42
N GLN A 179 6.32 -2.46 6.40
CA GLN A 179 7.00 -3.62 7.00
C GLN A 179 6.03 -4.63 7.63
N LYS A 180 4.91 -4.17 8.20
CA LYS A 180 3.88 -5.05 8.75
C LYS A 180 3.07 -5.73 7.66
N LEU A 181 2.80 -5.06 6.54
CA LEU A 181 2.14 -5.66 5.39
C LEU A 181 3.02 -6.79 4.83
N ASP A 182 4.31 -6.54 4.65
CA ASP A 182 5.28 -7.54 4.18
C ASP A 182 5.28 -8.77 5.10
N GLN A 183 5.45 -8.56 6.41
CA GLN A 183 5.44 -9.65 7.40
C GLN A 183 4.13 -10.48 7.37
N LYS A 184 2.99 -9.82 7.17
CA LYS A 184 1.70 -10.51 7.04
C LYS A 184 1.63 -11.30 5.73
N ALA A 185 2.06 -10.71 4.62
CA ALA A 185 2.08 -11.37 3.32
C ALA A 185 3.00 -12.60 3.33
N GLU A 186 4.20 -12.48 3.91
CA GLU A 186 5.14 -13.60 4.08
C GLU A 186 4.50 -14.75 4.86
N LYS A 187 3.86 -14.43 5.98
CA LYS A 187 3.20 -15.41 6.83
C LYS A 187 2.04 -16.12 6.11
N LEU A 188 1.24 -15.38 5.33
CA LEU A 188 0.05 -15.93 4.68
C LEU A 188 0.39 -16.71 3.40
N LEU A 189 1.38 -16.25 2.62
CA LEU A 189 1.81 -16.90 1.37
C LEU A 189 2.87 -17.97 1.60
N GLY A 190 3.55 -17.98 2.75
CA GLY A 190 4.57 -18.97 3.09
C GLY A 190 5.88 -18.80 2.31
N VAL A 191 6.11 -17.63 1.72
CA VAL A 191 7.30 -17.29 0.94
C VAL A 191 7.78 -15.88 1.31
N PRO A 192 9.09 -15.59 1.24
CA PRO A 192 9.61 -14.25 1.56
C PRO A 192 9.11 -13.20 0.55
N VAL A 193 8.94 -11.96 1.01
CA VAL A 193 8.57 -10.85 0.13
C VAL A 193 9.80 -10.38 -0.65
N GLU A 194 9.65 -10.23 -1.97
CA GLU A 194 10.65 -9.66 -2.86
C GLU A 194 10.74 -8.15 -2.66
N GLN A 195 11.94 -7.66 -2.35
CA GLN A 195 12.21 -6.26 -2.03
C GLN A 195 12.97 -5.53 -3.15
N GLU A 196 13.66 -6.27 -4.02
CA GLU A 196 14.56 -5.69 -5.02
C GLU A 196 13.89 -5.62 -6.40
N ASN A 197 13.28 -6.73 -6.81
CA ASN A 197 12.74 -6.88 -8.17
C ASN A 197 11.23 -6.62 -8.21
N LEU A 198 10.74 -6.11 -9.34
CA LEU A 198 9.32 -5.95 -9.61
C LEU A 198 8.81 -7.14 -10.40
N LEU A 199 7.57 -7.54 -10.14
CA LEU A 199 6.81 -8.40 -11.03
C LEU A 199 5.75 -7.55 -11.73
N MET A 200 5.87 -7.43 -13.04
CA MET A 200 4.87 -6.77 -13.87
C MET A 200 4.03 -7.83 -14.58
N ILE A 201 2.71 -7.74 -14.48
CA ILE A 201 1.79 -8.68 -15.14
C ILE A 201 0.85 -7.90 -16.06
N ASP A 202 0.86 -8.26 -17.34
CA ASP A 202 -0.15 -7.83 -18.30
C ASP A 202 -1.33 -8.82 -18.21
N LEU A 203 -2.40 -8.39 -17.54
CA LEU A 203 -3.58 -9.21 -17.28
C LEU A 203 -4.40 -9.55 -18.54
N ASP A 204 -4.24 -8.79 -19.62
CA ASP A 204 -4.94 -8.99 -20.89
C ASP A 204 -4.23 -10.04 -21.74
N LYS A 205 -2.91 -9.97 -21.80
CA LYS A 205 -2.07 -10.93 -22.54
C LYS A 205 -1.69 -12.15 -21.71
N GLY A 206 -1.86 -12.10 -20.40
CA GLY A 206 -1.35 -13.12 -19.49
C GLY A 206 0.17 -13.25 -19.59
N THR A 207 0.89 -12.14 -19.72
CA THR A 207 2.37 -12.14 -19.76
C THR A 207 2.93 -11.53 -18.50
N TYR A 208 4.14 -11.91 -18.12
CA TYR A 208 4.84 -11.32 -16.99
C TYR A 208 6.28 -10.90 -17.36
N GLU A 209 6.80 -9.93 -16.63
CA GLU A 209 8.22 -9.56 -16.61
C GLU A 209 8.68 -9.38 -15.16
N ILE A 210 9.85 -9.93 -14.83
CA ILE A 210 10.56 -9.62 -13.59
C ILE A 210 11.60 -8.54 -13.92
N ILE A 211 11.51 -7.39 -13.26
CA ILE A 211 12.33 -6.21 -13.56
C ILE A 211 13.19 -5.85 -12.36
N GLU A 212 14.50 -5.83 -12.56
CA GLU A 212 15.46 -5.24 -11.64
C GLU A 212 15.47 -3.72 -11.84
N THR A 213 15.31 -2.96 -10.75
CA THR A 213 15.45 -1.50 -10.75
C THR A 213 16.86 -1.11 -10.31
N ILE A 214 17.58 -0.42 -11.20
CA ILE A 214 18.95 0.02 -11.00
C ILE A 214 18.96 1.52 -10.76
N GLU A 215 19.36 1.92 -9.56
CA GLU A 215 19.43 3.31 -9.14
C GLU A 215 20.88 3.67 -8.85
N SER A 216 21.33 4.84 -9.31
CA SER A 216 22.68 5.34 -9.04
C SER A 216 22.68 6.86 -8.90
N GLY A 217 23.66 7.40 -8.16
CA GLY A 217 23.68 8.81 -7.77
C GLY A 217 22.99 9.06 -6.43
N ASP A 218 23.41 10.11 -5.73
CA ASP A 218 23.03 10.45 -4.35
C ASP A 218 22.36 11.83 -4.23
N THR A 219 22.34 12.61 -5.32
CA THR A 219 21.65 13.90 -5.39
C THR A 219 20.59 13.91 -6.50
N PRO A 220 19.54 14.74 -6.42
CA PRO A 220 18.54 14.85 -7.48
C PRO A 220 19.12 15.12 -8.88
N GLU A 221 20.24 15.86 -8.95
CA GLU A 221 20.90 16.22 -10.21
C GLU A 221 21.75 15.08 -10.79
N THR A 222 22.19 14.14 -9.95
CA THR A 222 23.06 13.01 -10.33
C THR A 222 22.31 11.68 -10.36
N TYR A 223 21.10 11.65 -9.82
CA TYR A 223 20.26 10.47 -9.73
C TYR A 223 19.88 9.96 -11.12
N LYS A 224 20.14 8.67 -11.35
CA LYS A 224 19.77 7.93 -12.55
C LYS A 224 18.97 6.71 -12.14
N PHE A 225 17.89 6.50 -12.89
CA PHE A 225 17.04 5.33 -12.80
C PHE A 225 17.12 4.56 -14.11
N ASP A 226 17.45 3.27 -14.03
CA ASP A 226 17.44 2.33 -15.14
C ASP A 226 16.74 1.03 -14.71
N THR A 227 16.37 0.20 -15.68
CA THR A 227 15.67 -1.06 -15.44
C THR A 227 16.22 -2.17 -16.31
N LYS A 228 16.28 -3.38 -15.78
CA LYS A 228 16.70 -4.57 -16.52
C LYS A 228 15.68 -5.68 -16.35
N VAL A 229 15.19 -6.22 -17.47
CA VAL A 229 14.34 -7.42 -17.44
C VAL A 229 15.22 -8.63 -17.11
N LEU A 230 14.94 -9.27 -15.98
CA LEU A 230 15.63 -10.48 -15.52
C LEU A 230 15.00 -11.74 -16.08
N ASP A 231 13.67 -11.76 -16.15
CA ASP A 231 12.89 -12.88 -16.67
C ASP A 231 11.59 -12.38 -17.30
N LYS A 232 11.03 -13.14 -18.24
CA LYS A 232 9.73 -12.86 -18.83
C LYS A 232 9.09 -14.12 -19.38
N GLY A 233 7.77 -14.17 -19.35
CA GLY A 233 7.03 -15.33 -19.82
C GLY A 233 5.54 -15.12 -19.92
N THR A 234 4.81 -16.24 -19.94
CA THR A 234 3.35 -16.29 -19.98
C THR A 234 2.82 -16.98 -18.73
N LEU A 235 1.71 -16.47 -18.21
CA LEU A 235 0.96 -17.04 -17.10
C LEU A 235 -0.25 -17.79 -17.64
N THR A 236 -0.46 -18.99 -17.12
CA THR A 236 -1.68 -19.76 -17.41
C THR A 236 -2.72 -19.41 -16.36
N LYS A 237 -3.97 -19.22 -16.78
CA LYS A 237 -5.07 -19.02 -15.82
C LYS A 237 -5.23 -20.29 -14.99
N LYS A 238 -5.57 -20.12 -13.71
CA LYS A 238 -6.00 -21.25 -12.87
C LYS A 238 -7.38 -21.72 -13.34
N ASP A 239 -7.59 -23.03 -13.31
CA ASP A 239 -8.89 -23.66 -13.58
C ASP A 239 -9.93 -23.34 -12.50
#